data_AF-A0A933ZIR1-F1
#
_entry.id   AF-A0A933ZIR1-F1
#
_cell.length_a   1.000
_cell.length_b   1.000
_cell.length_c   1.000
_cell.angle_alpha   90.00
_cell.angle_beta   90.00
_cell.angle_gamma   90.00
#
_symmetry.space_group_name_H-M   'P 1'
#
loop_
_entity.id
_entity.type
_entity.pdbx_description
1 polymer ?
#
loop_
_entity_poly.entity_id
_entity_poly.type
_entity_poly.pdbx_seq_one_letter_code
_entity_poly.pdbx_strand_id
1 'polypeptide(L)'
;MNKVAWILLGALGTAVVAHPRAADAAPTPRGPNTQLARVIDGLAKRGQISAQDAARLRRDALENGAGPRVHLPTSQDGHLLCLTQAMNAAKSWAQTQDVHLMSDPPVNVGYVESKTLPLRVYYQEESDKFMAESVLPLAETAWTKQVTETGYPAPFTGEDNLPVIPGLWIYIADSGMGGGGYTEWLKDVPSTPVSDCSSRVVIDRQNPYEYLEIVTAHEFNHTTQMATDCVEAISAWENFTSAVDSYFVDDWQLPYMIGIFQRYPEYPIDFWSYGDGSDELAYYQYGAALFPIFLRERFGGGDIKLLRDLWYSFAQAGTLTCSPMGCTSDQPNTPNWFEGTDAVLKKNHGSTWDDAFDEFTVWRAITGSHDDGKHFKGGTQYDDVMTAATHSLAQLPAKGDLELQEYGSRYVSLTPGSFQGKLHFKITADPEATWSSSVLLGRHAQPVERVQMTFDKATGELTVPVQGSMEWITLVIAQHSDGTHNPDDMEYYTSRSFSYLVEGIPDPEPGPEPLPEAGPDANKPGKDGGKVDSGPVAAEAAPSDDGGCGCEVPGKRADTRLGAFALLGLAALLRRRPVRRP
;
A
#
# COMPACT_ATOMS: atom_id res chain seq x y z
N MET A 1 38.01 30.70 52.66
CA MET A 1 37.03 31.44 53.50
C MET A 1 35.70 30.71 53.35
N ASN A 2 35.37 29.79 54.27
CA ASN A 2 34.51 30.00 55.45
C ASN A 2 33.14 30.58 55.06
N LYS A 3 31.97 30.04 55.38
CA LYS A 3 31.53 29.00 56.31
C LYS A 3 30.07 28.63 55.96
N VAL A 4 29.73 27.35 56.07
CA VAL A 4 28.37 26.86 56.31
C VAL A 4 28.12 26.84 57.83
N ALA A 5 26.95 27.27 58.29
CA ALA A 5 26.41 27.11 59.65
C ALA A 5 24.91 26.74 59.51
N TRP A 6 24.44 25.54 59.86
CA TRP A 6 24.27 24.83 61.16
C TRP A 6 23.03 25.26 61.98
N ILE A 7 22.19 24.26 62.33
CA ILE A 7 21.48 23.95 63.61
C ILE A 7 20.34 22.93 63.27
N LEU A 8 20.46 21.61 63.59
CA LEU A 8 20.12 20.86 64.85
C LEU A 8 18.59 20.64 65.02
N LEU A 9 18.01 19.52 65.49
CA LEU A 9 18.45 18.31 66.21
C LEU A 9 17.24 17.34 66.24
N GLY A 10 17.43 16.01 66.32
CA GLY A 10 16.38 15.11 66.83
C GLY A 10 16.40 13.67 66.32
N ALA A 11 17.22 12.83 66.94
CA ALA A 11 17.21 11.38 66.77
C ALA A 11 16.07 10.74 67.57
N LEU A 12 15.31 9.83 66.95
CA LEU A 12 14.62 8.73 67.61
C LEU A 12 14.85 7.47 66.77
N GLY A 13 15.56 6.52 67.35
CA GLY A 13 15.94 5.28 66.70
C GLY A 13 14.79 4.28 66.65
N THR A 14 14.63 3.66 65.49
CA THR A 14 13.94 2.39 65.31
C THR A 14 14.93 1.41 64.69
N ALA A 15 15.26 0.36 65.44
CA ALA A 15 16.04 -0.76 64.93
C ALA A 15 15.18 -1.51 63.90
N VAL A 16 15.52 -1.34 62.61
CA VAL A 16 14.98 -2.19 61.54
C VAL A 16 15.78 -3.47 61.54
N VAL A 17 15.16 -4.55 62.00
CA VAL A 17 15.65 -5.91 61.79
C VAL A 17 15.59 -6.16 60.28
N ALA A 18 16.75 -6.32 59.64
CA ALA A 18 16.82 -6.73 58.25
C ALA A 18 16.28 -8.17 58.15
N HIS A 19 15.08 -8.33 57.59
CA HIS A 19 14.64 -9.63 57.10
C HIS A 19 15.50 -10.00 55.89
N PRO A 20 16.10 -11.20 55.85
CA PRO A 20 16.78 -11.67 54.65
C PRO A 20 15.77 -11.70 53.50
N ARG A 21 16.12 -11.08 52.36
CA ARG A 21 15.38 -11.27 51.11
C ARG A 21 15.26 -12.77 50.88
N ALA A 22 14.03 -13.27 50.81
CA ALA A 22 13.78 -14.60 50.30
C ALA A 22 14.46 -14.69 48.93
N ALA A 23 15.33 -15.69 48.75
CA ALA A 23 15.86 -16.00 47.44
C ALA A 23 14.66 -16.20 46.50
N ASP A 24 14.61 -15.45 45.40
CA ASP A 24 13.59 -15.61 44.37
C ASP A 24 13.54 -17.09 44.00
N ALA A 25 12.42 -17.74 44.33
CA ALA A 25 12.22 -19.13 43.98
C ALA A 25 12.37 -19.23 42.46
N ALA A 26 13.23 -20.14 42.00
CA ALA A 26 13.42 -20.39 40.58
C ALA A 26 12.04 -20.57 39.93
N PRO A 27 11.73 -19.85 38.83
CA PRO A 27 10.42 -19.93 38.21
C PRO A 27 10.09 -21.39 37.89
N THR A 28 8.88 -21.81 38.22
CA THR A 28 8.38 -23.16 37.99
C THR A 28 8.61 -23.54 36.51
N PRO A 29 9.08 -24.76 36.21
CA PRO A 29 9.35 -25.18 34.84
C PRO A 29 8.11 -24.96 33.97
N ARG A 30 8.27 -24.17 32.90
CA ARG A 30 7.18 -23.92 31.95
C ARG A 30 7.12 -25.10 30.99
N GLY A 31 5.91 -25.57 30.68
CA GLY A 31 5.72 -26.60 29.65
C GLY A 31 6.13 -26.10 28.25
N PRO A 32 6.27 -27.02 27.26
CA PRO A 32 6.72 -26.71 25.91
C PRO A 32 5.99 -25.52 25.25
N ASN A 33 6.72 -24.69 24.52
CA ASN A 33 6.17 -23.56 23.77
C ASN A 33 6.03 -23.90 22.27
N THR A 34 5.11 -24.81 21.97
CA THR A 34 4.94 -25.39 20.63
C THR A 34 4.48 -24.38 19.57
N GLN A 35 3.74 -23.34 19.96
CA GLN A 35 3.32 -22.31 19.02
C GLN A 35 4.48 -21.41 18.61
N LEU A 36 5.31 -20.97 19.56
CA LEU A 36 6.52 -20.22 19.28
C LEU A 36 7.49 -21.02 18.39
N ALA A 37 7.65 -22.31 18.66
CA ALA A 37 8.46 -23.20 17.83
C ALA A 37 8.00 -23.22 16.36
N ARG A 38 6.69 -23.23 16.09
CA ARG A 38 6.16 -23.14 14.71
C ARG A 38 6.45 -21.79 14.06
N VAL A 39 6.37 -20.71 14.83
CA VAL A 39 6.69 -19.37 14.34
C VAL A 39 8.18 -19.29 13.96
N ILE A 40 9.06 -19.83 14.80
CA ILE A 40 10.51 -19.93 14.54
C ILE A 40 10.79 -20.76 13.28
N ASP A 41 10.12 -21.90 13.11
CA ASP A 41 10.22 -22.70 11.87
C ASP A 41 9.79 -21.88 10.63
N GLY A 42 8.78 -21.01 10.78
CA GLY A 42 8.35 -20.07 9.74
C GLY A 42 9.41 -19.01 9.43
N LEU A 43 10.03 -18.41 10.45
CA LEU A 43 11.12 -17.44 10.29
C LEU A 43 12.30 -18.08 9.51
N ALA A 44 12.70 -19.28 9.91
CA ALA A 44 13.80 -20.01 9.27
C ALA A 44 13.55 -20.32 7.80
N LYS A 45 12.32 -20.75 7.46
CA LYS A 45 11.93 -21.03 6.07
C LYS A 45 11.97 -19.79 5.18
N ARG A 46 11.74 -18.61 5.75
CA ARG A 46 11.83 -17.32 5.05
C ARG A 46 13.24 -16.72 5.07
N GLY A 47 14.25 -17.44 5.57
CA GLY A 47 15.61 -16.92 5.70
C GLY A 47 15.77 -15.82 6.76
N GLN A 48 14.74 -15.54 7.57
CA GLN A 48 14.74 -14.44 8.54
C GLN A 48 15.59 -14.74 9.80
N ILE A 49 15.93 -16.00 10.02
CA ILE A 49 16.91 -16.47 11.00
C ILE A 49 17.68 -17.63 10.38
N SER A 50 18.96 -17.79 10.74
CA SER A 50 19.74 -18.92 10.25
C SER A 50 19.10 -20.25 10.68
N ALA A 51 19.26 -21.30 9.86
CA ALA A 51 18.75 -22.63 10.21
C ALA A 51 19.33 -23.15 11.55
N GLN A 52 20.57 -22.77 11.86
CA GLN A 52 21.24 -23.11 13.12
C GLN A 52 20.59 -22.39 14.31
N ASP A 53 20.30 -21.10 14.17
CA ASP A 53 19.63 -20.31 15.21
C ASP A 53 18.19 -20.74 15.41
N ALA A 54 17.47 -21.02 14.32
CA ALA A 54 16.15 -21.61 14.38
C ALA A 54 16.15 -22.92 15.16
N ALA A 55 17.08 -23.82 14.87
CA ALA A 55 17.18 -25.10 15.57
C ALA A 55 17.50 -24.92 17.07
N ARG A 56 18.33 -23.94 17.42
CA ARG A 56 18.64 -23.56 18.81
C ARG A 56 17.40 -23.01 19.52
N LEU A 57 16.81 -21.93 19.00
CA LEU A 57 15.64 -21.25 19.57
C LEU A 57 14.43 -22.19 19.68
N ARG A 58 14.21 -23.03 18.66
CA ARG A 58 13.15 -24.04 18.66
C ARG A 58 13.35 -25.07 19.77
N ARG A 59 14.59 -25.53 19.98
CA ARG A 59 14.93 -26.45 21.07
C ARG A 59 14.64 -25.80 22.42
N ASP A 60 15.08 -24.57 22.62
CA ASP A 60 14.82 -23.83 23.86
C ASP A 60 13.31 -23.59 24.09
N ALA A 61 12.56 -23.27 23.04
CA ALA A 61 11.11 -23.12 23.13
C ALA A 61 10.41 -24.45 23.51
N LEU A 62 10.84 -25.58 22.94
CA LEU A 62 10.20 -26.89 23.16
C LEU A 62 10.64 -27.56 24.46
N GLU A 63 11.94 -27.56 24.77
CA GLU A 63 12.52 -28.27 25.92
C GLU A 63 12.43 -27.44 27.20
N ASN A 64 12.68 -26.12 27.10
CA ASN A 64 12.75 -25.23 28.26
C ASN A 64 11.50 -24.35 28.43
N GLY A 65 10.54 -24.42 27.49
CA GLY A 65 9.37 -23.54 27.48
C GLY A 65 9.76 -22.06 27.36
N ALA A 66 10.92 -21.78 26.77
CA ALA A 66 11.49 -20.44 26.67
C ALA A 66 10.74 -19.55 25.67
N GLY A 67 11.02 -18.25 25.73
CA GLY A 67 10.46 -17.22 24.87
C GLY A 67 9.01 -16.81 25.19
N PRO A 68 8.45 -15.88 24.42
CA PRO A 68 7.12 -15.33 24.64
C PRO A 68 6.03 -16.36 24.32
N ARG A 69 4.92 -16.29 25.07
CA ARG A 69 3.73 -17.07 24.76
C ARG A 69 2.99 -16.37 23.63
N VAL A 70 3.11 -16.94 22.44
CA VAL A 70 2.32 -16.52 21.28
C VAL A 70 1.03 -17.33 21.27
N HIS A 71 -0.08 -16.72 20.87
CA HIS A 71 -1.37 -17.36 20.67
C HIS A 71 -1.78 -17.18 19.21
N LEU A 72 -1.62 -18.22 18.42
CA LEU A 72 -2.09 -18.24 17.03
C LEU A 72 -3.58 -18.65 17.03
N PRO A 73 -4.51 -17.77 16.63
CA PRO A 73 -5.92 -18.10 16.56
C PRO A 73 -6.16 -19.17 15.49
N THR A 74 -7.22 -19.95 15.69
CA THR A 74 -7.58 -21.05 14.78
C THR A 74 -8.48 -20.61 13.62
N SER A 75 -9.00 -19.37 13.63
CA SER A 75 -9.80 -18.79 12.55
C SER A 75 -8.94 -17.93 11.61
N GLN A 76 -9.31 -17.89 10.32
CA GLN A 76 -8.57 -17.16 9.28
C GLN A 76 -8.53 -15.64 9.52
N ASP A 77 -9.64 -15.05 9.98
CA ASP A 77 -9.81 -13.58 10.01
C ASP A 77 -9.00 -12.86 11.10
N GLY A 78 -8.38 -13.60 12.05
CA GLY A 78 -7.43 -13.06 13.03
C GLY A 78 -6.02 -13.62 12.88
N HIS A 79 -5.78 -14.49 11.90
CA HIS A 79 -4.56 -15.27 11.82
C HIS A 79 -3.36 -14.40 11.44
N LEU A 80 -3.53 -13.40 10.55
CA LEU A 80 -2.42 -12.59 10.07
C LEU A 80 -1.88 -11.65 11.16
N LEU A 81 -2.75 -10.88 11.84
CA LEU A 81 -2.34 -9.97 12.93
C LEU A 81 -1.65 -10.73 14.07
N CYS A 82 -2.26 -11.84 14.52
CA CYS A 82 -1.65 -12.65 15.57
C CYS A 82 -0.37 -13.35 15.10
N LEU A 83 -0.25 -13.72 13.82
CA LEU A 83 0.98 -14.27 13.27
C LEU A 83 2.07 -13.20 13.19
N THR A 84 1.77 -11.98 12.78
CA THR A 84 2.70 -10.84 12.76
C THR A 84 3.17 -10.51 14.18
N GLN A 85 2.26 -10.36 15.14
CA GLN A 85 2.61 -10.16 16.55
C GLN A 85 3.44 -11.34 17.10
N ALA A 86 3.08 -12.57 16.76
CA ALA A 86 3.82 -13.75 17.17
C ALA A 86 5.22 -13.80 16.55
N MET A 87 5.36 -13.42 15.28
CA MET A 87 6.63 -13.30 14.58
C MET A 87 7.49 -12.20 15.20
N ASN A 88 6.93 -11.03 15.51
CA ASN A 88 7.65 -9.94 16.15
C ASN A 88 8.10 -10.31 17.57
N ALA A 89 7.25 -11.00 18.34
CA ALA A 89 7.63 -11.53 19.65
C ALA A 89 8.74 -12.60 19.53
N ALA A 90 8.65 -13.50 18.55
CA ALA A 90 9.68 -14.51 18.29
C ALA A 90 11.03 -13.88 17.87
N LYS A 91 10.99 -12.86 17.01
CA LYS A 91 12.16 -12.09 16.57
C LYS A 91 12.79 -11.32 17.73
N SER A 92 12.00 -10.60 18.52
CA SER A 92 12.47 -9.89 19.70
C SER A 92 13.13 -10.86 20.69
N TRP A 93 12.53 -12.03 20.91
CA TRP A 93 13.16 -13.06 21.72
C TRP A 93 14.47 -13.56 21.10
N ALA A 94 14.52 -13.83 19.79
CA ALA A 94 15.75 -14.22 19.10
C ALA A 94 16.88 -13.19 19.30
N GLN A 95 16.58 -11.90 19.19
CA GLN A 95 17.53 -10.81 19.47
C GLN A 95 18.10 -10.87 20.89
N THR A 96 17.27 -11.16 21.90
CA THR A 96 17.76 -11.32 23.29
C THR A 96 18.68 -12.52 23.51
N GLN A 97 18.71 -13.48 22.57
CA GLN A 97 19.54 -14.68 22.65
C GLN A 97 20.86 -14.53 21.88
N ASP A 98 21.25 -13.28 21.56
CA ASP A 98 22.48 -12.98 20.81
C ASP A 98 22.52 -13.75 19.47
N VAL A 99 21.35 -13.91 18.87
CA VAL A 99 21.23 -14.37 17.49
C VAL A 99 21.63 -13.18 16.64
N HIS A 100 22.81 -13.24 16.01
CA HIS A 100 23.16 -12.33 14.94
C HIS A 100 22.14 -12.53 13.83
N LEU A 101 21.13 -11.66 13.81
CA LEU A 101 20.10 -11.71 12.80
C LEU A 101 20.65 -11.22 11.47
N MET A 102 21.63 -10.29 11.50
CA MET A 102 22.43 -9.79 10.37
C MET A 102 23.08 -10.97 9.65
N SER A 103 22.71 -11.15 8.39
CA SER A 103 23.48 -12.03 7.51
C SER A 103 24.89 -11.47 7.48
N ASP A 104 25.90 -12.27 7.83
CA ASP A 104 27.27 -11.91 7.47
C ASP A 104 27.29 -11.54 5.98
N PRO A 105 28.11 -10.54 5.57
CA PRO A 105 28.25 -10.24 4.15
C PRO A 105 28.48 -11.53 3.36
N PRO A 106 27.79 -11.69 2.21
CA PRO A 106 27.98 -12.85 1.35
C PRO A 106 29.48 -13.12 1.16
N VAL A 107 29.93 -14.33 1.53
CA VAL A 107 31.34 -14.72 1.36
C VAL A 107 31.71 -14.51 -0.10
N ASN A 108 32.74 -13.71 -0.35
CA ASN A 108 33.16 -13.35 -1.70
C ASN A 108 34.56 -13.87 -2.00
N VAL A 109 34.79 -14.19 -3.27
CA VAL A 109 36.10 -14.62 -3.78
C VAL A 109 36.82 -13.51 -4.55
N GLY A 110 36.10 -12.44 -4.90
CA GLY A 110 36.65 -11.27 -5.57
C GLY A 110 35.63 -10.14 -5.73
N TYR A 111 36.06 -9.07 -6.40
CA TYR A 111 35.22 -7.92 -6.71
C TYR A 111 35.67 -7.23 -8.00
N VAL A 112 34.76 -6.44 -8.57
CA VAL A 112 35.06 -5.39 -9.56
C VAL A 112 34.68 -4.03 -8.97
N GLU A 113 35.38 -2.97 -9.35
CA GLU A 113 35.25 -1.65 -8.73
C GLU A 113 35.22 -0.55 -9.79
N SER A 114 34.36 0.45 -9.56
CA SER A 114 34.31 1.63 -10.41
C SER A 114 35.60 2.44 -10.27
N LYS A 115 36.05 3.03 -11.37
CA LYS A 115 37.25 3.89 -11.37
C LYS A 115 36.94 5.33 -10.97
N THR A 116 35.67 5.71 -10.97
CA THR A 116 35.23 7.11 -10.85
C THR A 116 34.19 7.33 -9.77
N LEU A 117 33.49 6.27 -9.35
CA LEU A 117 32.44 6.32 -8.33
C LEU A 117 32.80 5.41 -7.16
N PRO A 118 32.30 5.67 -5.94
CA PRO A 118 32.53 4.80 -4.78
C PRO A 118 31.62 3.56 -4.84
N LEU A 119 31.79 2.76 -5.89
CA LEU A 119 30.98 1.57 -6.19
C LEU A 119 31.87 0.34 -6.30
N ARG A 120 31.45 -0.73 -5.63
CA ARG A 120 32.11 -2.05 -5.70
C ARG A 120 31.08 -3.15 -5.81
N VAL A 121 31.31 -4.09 -6.72
CA VAL A 121 30.48 -5.28 -6.92
C VAL A 121 31.29 -6.53 -6.58
N TYR A 122 30.94 -7.15 -5.46
CA TYR A 122 31.50 -8.42 -4.99
C TYR A 122 30.80 -9.60 -5.67
N TYR A 123 31.51 -10.72 -5.80
CA TYR A 123 30.96 -11.96 -6.33
C TYR A 123 31.37 -13.17 -5.50
N GLN A 124 30.44 -14.11 -5.28
CA GLN A 124 30.64 -15.27 -4.41
C GLN A 124 31.44 -16.38 -5.06
N GLU A 125 31.30 -16.55 -6.38
CA GLU A 125 32.03 -17.56 -7.16
C GLU A 125 32.69 -16.93 -8.38
N GLU A 126 33.79 -17.53 -8.87
CA GLU A 126 34.47 -16.99 -10.07
C GLU A 126 33.56 -17.00 -11.32
N SER A 127 32.56 -17.89 -11.36
CA SER A 127 31.52 -17.89 -12.40
C SER A 127 30.61 -16.66 -12.35
N ASP A 128 30.44 -16.05 -11.18
CA ASP A 128 29.57 -14.87 -10.98
C ASP A 128 30.27 -13.57 -11.40
N LYS A 129 31.60 -13.61 -11.63
CA LYS A 129 32.40 -12.44 -12.02
C LYS A 129 31.86 -11.73 -13.26
N PHE A 130 31.41 -12.47 -14.26
CA PHE A 130 30.87 -11.86 -15.48
C PHE A 130 29.55 -11.10 -15.22
N MET A 131 28.73 -11.57 -14.27
CA MET A 131 27.55 -10.83 -13.84
C MET A 131 27.96 -9.59 -13.03
N ALA A 132 28.98 -9.67 -12.17
CA ALA A 132 29.50 -8.50 -11.46
C ALA A 132 30.05 -7.43 -12.42
N GLU A 133 30.79 -7.84 -13.45
CA GLU A 133 31.25 -6.98 -14.55
C GLU A 133 30.10 -6.34 -15.34
N SER A 134 28.94 -6.99 -15.40
CA SER A 134 27.73 -6.48 -16.05
C SER A 134 26.93 -5.52 -15.15
N VAL A 135 26.84 -5.81 -13.85
CA VAL A 135 26.12 -4.99 -12.87
C VAL A 135 26.85 -3.68 -12.57
N LEU A 136 28.19 -3.67 -12.54
CA LEU A 136 28.96 -2.46 -12.25
C LEU A 136 28.58 -1.25 -13.14
N PRO A 137 28.61 -1.32 -14.49
CA PRO A 137 28.23 -0.18 -15.33
C PRO A 137 26.73 0.20 -15.21
N LEU A 138 25.85 -0.75 -14.86
CA LEU A 138 24.43 -0.46 -14.57
C LEU A 138 24.29 0.34 -13.27
N ALA A 139 25.05 -0.02 -12.23
CA ALA A 139 25.12 0.74 -10.99
C ALA A 139 25.74 2.14 -11.19
N GLU A 140 26.75 2.29 -12.05
CA GLU A 140 27.29 3.60 -12.43
C GLU A 140 26.22 4.47 -13.15
N THR A 141 25.37 3.84 -13.96
CA THR A 141 24.24 4.50 -14.62
C THR A 141 23.18 4.91 -13.60
N ALA A 142 22.82 4.03 -12.66
CA ALA A 142 21.88 4.34 -11.57
C ALA A 142 22.38 5.49 -10.70
N TRP A 143 23.66 5.49 -10.32
CA TRP A 143 24.30 6.60 -9.61
C TRP A 143 24.17 7.92 -10.38
N THR A 144 24.48 7.90 -11.68
CA THR A 144 24.40 9.11 -12.51
C THR A 144 22.98 9.67 -12.55
N LYS A 145 21.98 8.82 -12.83
CA LYS A 145 20.58 9.22 -12.93
C LYS A 145 19.98 9.66 -11.58
N GLN A 146 20.19 8.90 -10.52
CA GLN A 146 19.53 9.14 -9.23
C GLN A 146 20.30 10.15 -8.39
N VAL A 147 21.62 9.97 -8.20
CA VAL A 147 22.43 10.84 -7.35
C VAL A 147 22.81 12.13 -8.08
N THR A 148 23.35 12.04 -9.31
CA THR A 148 23.89 13.24 -9.99
C THR A 148 22.82 14.09 -10.67
N GLU A 149 21.94 13.49 -11.47
CA GLU A 149 20.94 14.22 -12.26
C GLU A 149 19.70 14.60 -11.42
N THR A 150 19.17 13.62 -10.69
CA THR A 150 17.96 13.80 -9.87
C THR A 150 18.30 14.43 -8.53
N GLY A 151 19.46 14.15 -7.94
CA GLY A 151 19.94 14.76 -6.70
C GLY A 151 19.52 14.03 -5.43
N TYR A 152 19.20 12.74 -5.52
CA TYR A 152 19.11 11.85 -4.35
C TYR A 152 20.45 11.83 -3.60
N PRO A 153 20.48 11.53 -2.29
CA PRO A 153 21.74 11.49 -1.56
C PRO A 153 22.56 10.29 -2.02
N ALA A 154 23.88 10.43 -1.95
CA ALA A 154 24.77 9.31 -2.19
C ALA A 154 24.58 8.28 -1.06
N PRO A 155 24.52 6.97 -1.38
CA PRO A 155 24.36 5.94 -0.37
C PRO A 155 25.58 5.85 0.54
N PHE A 156 25.36 5.26 1.72
CA PHE A 156 26.40 4.86 2.66
C PHE A 156 26.49 3.34 2.71
N THR A 157 27.68 2.83 2.97
CA THR A 157 27.90 1.41 3.25
C THR A 157 28.76 1.23 4.48
N GLY A 158 28.54 0.14 5.22
CA GLY A 158 29.29 -0.14 6.44
C GLY A 158 28.94 -1.51 6.99
N GLU A 159 29.83 -2.47 6.83
CA GLU A 159 29.72 -3.76 7.54
C GLU A 159 29.83 -3.58 9.06
N ASP A 160 29.31 -4.53 9.82
CA ASP A 160 29.19 -4.49 11.29
C ASP A 160 30.41 -3.90 12.00
N ASN A 161 31.60 -4.40 11.65
CA ASN A 161 32.87 -4.01 12.28
C ASN A 161 33.67 -2.95 11.51
N LEU A 162 33.16 -2.44 10.40
CA LEU A 162 33.82 -1.44 9.56
C LEU A 162 33.18 -0.06 9.74
N PRO A 163 33.93 1.04 9.61
CA PRO A 163 33.33 2.37 9.63
C PRO A 163 32.31 2.52 8.49
N VAL A 164 31.23 3.27 8.75
CA VAL A 164 30.34 3.71 7.67
C VAL A 164 31.12 4.67 6.76
N ILE A 165 31.08 4.42 5.46
CA ILE A 165 31.72 5.23 4.43
C ILE A 165 30.74 5.59 3.31
N PRO A 166 30.92 6.73 2.64
CA PRO A 166 30.16 7.04 1.43
C PRO A 166 30.44 6.02 0.32
N GLY A 167 29.40 5.57 -0.37
CA GLY A 167 29.47 4.59 -1.44
C GLY A 167 28.52 3.42 -1.24
N LEU A 168 28.53 2.51 -2.22
CA LEU A 168 27.68 1.33 -2.22
C LEU A 168 28.47 0.07 -2.55
N TRP A 169 28.22 -0.97 -1.75
CA TRP A 169 28.65 -2.33 -2.02
C TRP A 169 27.47 -3.15 -2.51
N ILE A 170 27.68 -3.81 -3.65
CA ILE A 170 26.71 -4.70 -4.30
C ILE A 170 27.29 -6.10 -4.28
N TYR A 171 26.49 -7.11 -4.03
CA TYR A 171 26.90 -8.51 -3.99
C TYR A 171 26.13 -9.30 -5.03
N ILE A 172 26.84 -10.05 -5.88
CA ILE A 172 26.24 -11.09 -6.72
C ILE A 172 26.23 -12.38 -5.91
N ALA A 173 25.03 -12.80 -5.50
CA ALA A 173 24.84 -13.94 -4.61
C ALA A 173 23.55 -14.70 -4.94
N ASP A 174 23.34 -15.85 -4.31
CA ASP A 174 22.00 -16.45 -4.27
C ASP A 174 21.16 -15.67 -3.24
N SER A 175 20.11 -14.98 -3.69
CA SER A 175 19.25 -14.22 -2.78
C SER A 175 18.25 -15.13 -2.05
N GLY A 176 18.07 -16.37 -2.51
CA GLY A 176 17.01 -17.28 -2.07
C GLY A 176 15.63 -16.97 -2.68
N MET A 177 15.51 -15.92 -3.50
CA MET A 177 14.25 -15.50 -4.13
C MET A 177 14.05 -16.11 -5.52
N GLY A 178 15.08 -16.73 -6.11
CA GLY A 178 15.01 -17.34 -7.44
C GLY A 178 14.99 -16.30 -8.57
N GLY A 179 15.69 -15.17 -8.35
CA GLY A 179 15.65 -13.95 -9.17
C GLY A 179 15.48 -12.69 -8.30
N GLY A 180 15.55 -11.51 -8.93
CA GLY A 180 15.38 -10.21 -8.29
C GLY A 180 16.60 -9.73 -7.49
N GLY A 181 16.37 -8.83 -6.54
CA GLY A 181 17.38 -8.33 -5.63
C GLY A 181 16.76 -8.03 -4.29
N TYR A 182 17.60 -7.59 -3.36
CA TYR A 182 17.15 -6.90 -2.16
C TYR A 182 18.21 -5.91 -1.68
N THR A 183 17.74 -4.93 -0.94
CA THR A 183 18.58 -3.95 -0.25
C THR A 183 18.51 -4.18 1.23
N GLU A 184 19.67 -4.37 1.86
CA GLU A 184 19.78 -4.62 3.28
C GLU A 184 20.25 -3.37 4.00
N TRP A 185 19.47 -2.93 4.99
CA TRP A 185 19.87 -1.95 5.98
C TRP A 185 20.89 -2.57 6.93
N LEU A 186 21.97 -1.84 7.21
CA LEU A 186 23.07 -2.35 8.01
C LEU A 186 23.12 -1.70 9.39
N LYS A 187 23.30 -0.38 9.43
CA LYS A 187 23.40 0.37 10.68
C LYS A 187 23.21 1.87 10.45
N ASP A 188 22.87 2.54 11.54
CA ASP A 188 22.81 4.00 11.70
C ASP A 188 24.00 4.73 11.06
N VAL A 189 23.78 5.95 10.58
CA VAL A 189 24.84 6.87 10.13
C VAL A 189 24.91 8.09 11.07
N PRO A 190 25.58 7.99 12.24
CA PRO A 190 25.53 9.01 13.28
C PRO A 190 26.08 10.40 12.89
N SER A 191 26.70 10.49 11.71
CA SER A 191 27.24 11.75 11.18
C SER A 191 26.19 12.63 10.51
N THR A 192 24.97 12.14 10.30
CA THR A 192 23.89 12.94 9.71
C THR A 192 22.86 13.32 10.79
N PRO A 193 22.03 14.35 10.55
CA PRO A 193 20.98 14.75 11.48
C PRO A 193 19.66 13.98 11.27
N VAL A 194 19.61 13.05 10.32
CA VAL A 194 18.40 12.31 9.94
C VAL A 194 18.55 10.83 10.30
N SER A 195 17.41 10.13 10.35
CA SER A 195 17.30 8.69 10.60
C SER A 195 17.74 7.88 9.37
N ASP A 196 18.94 8.14 8.84
CA ASP A 196 19.50 7.44 7.70
C ASP A 196 20.36 6.24 8.13
N CYS A 197 20.46 5.26 7.24
CA CYS A 197 21.23 4.04 7.48
C CYS A 197 22.16 3.73 6.31
N SER A 198 23.28 3.10 6.65
CA SER A 198 24.13 2.43 5.67
C SER A 198 23.45 1.17 5.16
N SER A 199 23.74 0.83 3.91
CA SER A 199 23.12 -0.28 3.21
C SER A 199 24.10 -1.04 2.32
N ARG A 200 23.62 -2.19 1.84
CA ARG A 200 24.22 -2.94 0.73
C ARG A 200 23.12 -3.52 -0.14
N VAL A 201 23.47 -3.85 -1.38
CA VAL A 201 22.56 -4.50 -2.32
C VAL A 201 23.02 -5.92 -2.56
N VAL A 202 22.07 -6.84 -2.69
CA VAL A 202 22.30 -8.18 -3.21
C VAL A 202 21.49 -8.36 -4.49
N ILE A 203 22.17 -8.72 -5.57
CA ILE A 203 21.56 -9.04 -6.86
C ILE A 203 21.63 -10.56 -7.03
N ASP A 204 20.48 -11.20 -7.29
CA ASP A 204 20.42 -12.65 -7.47
C ASP A 204 21.18 -13.05 -8.73
N ARG A 205 22.12 -13.99 -8.59
CA ARG A 205 22.90 -14.58 -9.67
C ARG A 205 22.07 -15.30 -10.73
N GLN A 206 20.82 -15.65 -10.41
CA GLN A 206 19.87 -16.32 -11.30
C GLN A 206 19.13 -15.33 -12.20
N ASN A 207 19.30 -14.01 -12.00
CA ASN A 207 18.65 -13.02 -12.85
C ASN A 207 19.06 -13.18 -14.33
N PRO A 208 18.08 -13.24 -15.24
CA PRO A 208 18.30 -13.01 -16.66
C PRO A 208 18.97 -11.65 -16.91
N TYR A 209 19.85 -11.58 -17.91
CA TYR A 209 20.60 -10.36 -18.24
C TYR A 209 19.68 -9.18 -18.56
N GLU A 210 18.53 -9.44 -19.21
CA GLU A 210 17.54 -8.45 -19.57
C GLU A 210 16.88 -7.76 -18.35
N TYR A 211 16.94 -8.35 -17.15
CA TYR A 211 16.40 -7.75 -15.93
C TYR A 211 17.46 -7.08 -15.06
N LEU A 212 18.75 -7.25 -15.35
CA LEU A 212 19.81 -6.67 -14.52
C LEU A 212 19.73 -5.14 -14.46
N GLU A 213 19.34 -4.47 -15.55
CA GLU A 213 19.22 -3.00 -15.57
C GLU A 213 18.17 -2.52 -14.57
N ILE A 214 16.96 -3.08 -14.64
CA ILE A 214 15.86 -2.65 -13.78
C ILE A 214 16.10 -3.04 -12.32
N VAL A 215 16.50 -4.29 -12.05
CA VAL A 215 16.78 -4.75 -10.68
C VAL A 215 17.92 -3.95 -10.05
N THR A 216 19.01 -3.69 -10.80
CA THR A 216 20.11 -2.87 -10.26
C THR A 216 19.66 -1.45 -9.95
N ALA A 217 18.86 -0.82 -10.82
CA ALA A 217 18.36 0.54 -10.60
C ALA A 217 17.38 0.63 -9.44
N HIS A 218 16.49 -0.37 -9.32
CA HIS A 218 15.48 -0.52 -8.27
C HIS A 218 16.16 -0.62 -6.89
N GLU A 219 17.03 -1.62 -6.71
CA GLU A 219 17.75 -1.80 -5.45
C GLU A 219 18.69 -0.63 -5.14
N PHE A 220 19.31 -0.03 -6.16
CA PHE A 220 20.09 1.18 -5.96
C PHE A 220 19.23 2.32 -5.38
N ASN A 221 17.97 2.46 -5.82
CA ASN A 221 17.11 3.53 -5.30
C ASN A 221 16.81 3.35 -3.82
N HIS A 222 16.54 2.12 -3.36
CA HIS A 222 16.44 1.84 -1.94
C HIS A 222 17.66 2.30 -1.15
N THR A 223 18.88 2.14 -1.68
CA THR A 223 20.07 2.64 -0.96
C THR A 223 20.10 4.15 -0.82
N THR A 224 19.56 4.89 -1.79
CA THR A 224 19.44 6.35 -1.72
C THR A 224 18.29 6.82 -0.84
N GLN A 225 17.21 6.04 -0.79
CA GLN A 225 16.10 6.22 0.14
C GLN A 225 16.59 6.01 1.59
N MET A 226 17.37 4.95 1.84
CA MET A 226 18.03 4.65 3.13
C MET A 226 19.01 5.72 3.58
N ALA A 227 19.68 6.39 2.65
CA ALA A 227 20.53 7.55 2.94
C ALA A 227 19.73 8.85 3.22
N THR A 228 18.41 8.77 3.27
CA THR A 228 17.50 9.86 3.67
C THR A 228 16.75 9.49 4.94
N ASP A 229 16.09 8.33 4.92
CA ASP A 229 15.26 7.81 5.98
C ASP A 229 15.22 6.29 5.90
N CYS A 230 15.38 5.58 7.01
CA CYS A 230 15.44 4.12 7.06
C CYS A 230 14.29 3.49 7.87
N VAL A 231 13.28 4.27 8.27
CA VAL A 231 12.17 3.76 9.11
C VAL A 231 10.77 3.96 8.52
N GLU A 232 10.69 4.41 7.26
CA GLU A 232 9.42 4.49 6.53
C GLU A 232 8.75 3.13 6.29
N ALA A 233 7.43 3.14 6.14
CA ALA A 233 6.63 1.96 5.83
C ALA A 233 7.07 1.29 4.52
N ILE A 234 7.21 -0.05 4.50
CA ILE A 234 7.72 -0.81 3.34
C ILE A 234 6.96 -0.50 2.05
N SER A 235 5.65 -0.27 2.11
CA SER A 235 4.86 0.13 0.95
C SER A 235 5.34 1.46 0.33
N ALA A 236 5.77 2.43 1.13
CA ALA A 236 6.34 3.68 0.61
C ALA A 236 7.64 3.41 -0.17
N TRP A 237 8.53 2.55 0.35
CA TRP A 237 9.77 2.15 -0.32
C TRP A 237 9.49 1.60 -1.71
N GLU A 238 8.64 0.59 -1.81
CA GLU A 238 8.34 -0.07 -3.08
C GLU A 238 7.58 0.85 -4.04
N ASN A 239 6.57 1.59 -3.56
CA ASN A 239 5.79 2.50 -4.38
C ASN A 239 6.69 3.54 -5.06
N PHE A 240 7.59 4.18 -4.29
CA PHE A 240 8.45 5.23 -4.81
C PHE A 240 9.57 4.67 -5.70
N THR A 241 10.18 3.54 -5.32
CA THR A 241 11.21 2.91 -6.14
C THR A 241 10.64 2.45 -7.49
N SER A 242 9.49 1.77 -7.50
CA SER A 242 8.82 1.37 -8.74
C SER A 242 8.34 2.55 -9.60
N ALA A 243 8.09 3.71 -9.01
CA ALA A 243 7.84 4.92 -9.79
C ALA A 243 9.13 5.47 -10.42
N VAL A 244 10.27 5.38 -9.74
CA VAL A 244 11.59 5.73 -10.27
C VAL A 244 12.01 4.80 -11.40
N ASP A 245 11.62 3.52 -11.36
CA ASP A 245 11.90 2.54 -12.43
C ASP A 245 11.45 3.00 -13.82
N SER A 246 10.32 3.73 -13.90
CA SER A 246 9.83 4.32 -15.15
C SER A 246 10.77 5.37 -15.79
N TYR A 247 11.80 5.83 -15.08
CA TYR A 247 12.87 6.70 -15.59
C TYR A 247 14.04 5.92 -16.22
N PHE A 248 14.12 4.61 -15.96
CA PHE A 248 15.22 3.77 -16.42
C PHE A 248 14.89 3.10 -17.75
N VAL A 249 13.82 2.31 -17.74
CA VAL A 249 13.45 1.43 -18.85
C VAL A 249 11.96 1.49 -19.12
N ASP A 250 11.61 1.38 -20.40
CA ASP A 250 10.25 1.05 -20.82
C ASP A 250 10.09 -0.46 -20.67
N ASP A 251 9.73 -0.89 -19.46
CA ASP A 251 9.58 -2.30 -19.10
C ASP A 251 8.12 -2.70 -18.92
N TRP A 252 7.82 -3.96 -19.26
CA TRP A 252 6.48 -4.54 -19.17
C TRP A 252 6.08 -4.88 -17.74
N GLN A 253 7.04 -5.00 -16.80
CA GLN A 253 6.75 -5.38 -15.41
C GLN A 253 5.91 -4.32 -14.68
N LEU A 254 6.23 -3.03 -14.84
CA LEU A 254 5.49 -1.97 -14.18
C LEU A 254 4.01 -1.92 -14.62
N PRO A 255 3.66 -1.91 -15.93
CA PRO A 255 2.27 -2.04 -16.37
C PRO A 255 1.57 -3.30 -15.84
N TYR A 256 2.28 -4.44 -15.77
CA TYR A 256 1.73 -5.68 -15.20
C TYR A 256 1.39 -5.54 -13.70
N MET A 257 2.29 -4.95 -12.90
CA MET A 257 2.07 -4.71 -11.48
C MET A 257 0.97 -3.67 -11.26
N ILE A 258 0.92 -2.61 -12.07
CA ILE A 258 -0.18 -1.64 -12.07
C ILE A 258 -1.51 -2.34 -12.36
N GLY A 259 -1.55 -3.31 -13.28
CA GLY A 259 -2.74 -4.11 -13.54
C GLY A 259 -3.21 -4.93 -12.33
N ILE A 260 -2.30 -5.36 -11.46
CA ILE A 260 -2.64 -5.99 -10.17
C ILE A 260 -3.23 -4.96 -9.22
N PHE A 261 -2.58 -3.80 -9.05
CA PHE A 261 -3.10 -2.71 -8.23
C PHE A 261 -4.51 -2.29 -8.69
N GLN A 262 -4.73 -2.14 -9.99
CA GLN A 262 -6.03 -1.79 -10.60
C GLN A 262 -7.15 -2.79 -10.32
N ARG A 263 -6.83 -4.05 -9.97
CA ARG A 263 -7.83 -5.08 -9.65
C ARG A 263 -8.39 -5.01 -8.24
N TYR A 264 -7.70 -4.36 -7.31
CA TYR A 264 -8.12 -4.24 -5.91
C TYR A 264 -8.19 -2.77 -5.47
N PRO A 265 -9.05 -1.95 -6.09
CA PRO A 265 -9.12 -0.54 -5.77
C PRO A 265 -9.60 -0.22 -4.36
N GLU A 266 -10.26 -1.16 -3.69
CA GLU A 266 -10.77 -1.02 -2.34
C GLU A 266 -9.72 -1.05 -1.24
N TYR A 267 -8.53 -1.57 -1.55
CA TYR A 267 -7.41 -1.59 -0.64
C TYR A 267 -6.74 -0.21 -0.61
N PRO A 268 -6.11 0.14 0.53
CA PRO A 268 -5.42 1.39 0.68
C PRO A 268 -4.22 1.41 -0.24
N ILE A 269 -3.82 2.63 -0.61
CA ILE A 269 -2.68 2.87 -1.49
C ILE A 269 -1.35 2.36 -0.94
N ASP A 270 -1.28 2.17 0.37
CA ASP A 270 -0.12 1.70 1.11
C ASP A 270 -0.25 0.22 1.52
N PHE A 271 -1.25 -0.51 0.98
CA PHE A 271 -1.48 -1.91 1.32
C PHE A 271 -0.25 -2.76 1.05
N TRP A 272 0.18 -3.50 2.07
CA TRP A 272 1.30 -4.41 2.02
C TRP A 272 0.86 -5.84 2.32
N SER A 273 1.24 -6.77 1.44
CA SER A 273 1.08 -8.21 1.65
C SER A 273 2.44 -8.88 1.79
N TYR A 274 2.69 -9.53 2.92
CA TYR A 274 3.90 -10.34 3.17
C TYR A 274 3.94 -11.67 2.39
N GLY A 275 3.31 -11.73 1.22
CA GLY A 275 3.33 -12.93 0.38
C GLY A 275 4.77 -13.32 0.04
N ASP A 276 5.05 -14.62 0.01
CA ASP A 276 6.31 -15.21 -0.46
C ASP A 276 6.48 -15.08 -2.00
N GLY A 277 5.89 -14.04 -2.60
CA GLY A 277 5.77 -13.85 -4.04
C GLY A 277 4.80 -14.82 -4.75
N SER A 278 4.19 -15.78 -4.04
CA SER A 278 3.25 -16.74 -4.64
C SER A 278 1.81 -16.24 -4.73
N ASP A 279 1.47 -15.21 -3.96
CA ASP A 279 0.20 -14.50 -4.07
C ASP A 279 0.35 -13.31 -5.02
N GLU A 280 -0.63 -13.14 -5.89
CA GLU A 280 -0.71 -12.00 -6.80
C GLU A 280 -0.70 -10.67 -6.02
N LEU A 281 -1.30 -10.63 -4.83
CA LEU A 281 -1.30 -9.44 -3.98
C LEU A 281 0.09 -9.03 -3.49
N ALA A 282 1.10 -9.90 -3.57
CA ALA A 282 2.48 -9.53 -3.28
C ALA A 282 3.07 -8.56 -4.32
N TYR A 283 2.36 -8.32 -5.43
CA TYR A 283 2.74 -7.31 -6.43
C TYR A 283 1.94 -6.00 -6.29
N TYR A 284 0.99 -5.93 -5.35
CA TYR A 284 0.09 -4.78 -5.21
C TYR A 284 0.86 -3.48 -4.94
N GLN A 285 1.83 -3.52 -4.03
CA GLN A 285 2.63 -2.36 -3.65
C GLN A 285 3.45 -1.83 -4.84
N TYR A 286 4.07 -2.68 -5.64
CA TYR A 286 4.79 -2.20 -6.82
C TYR A 286 3.84 -1.56 -7.84
N GLY A 287 2.60 -2.06 -7.95
CA GLY A 287 1.56 -1.45 -8.78
C GLY A 287 1.02 -0.12 -8.22
N ALA A 288 1.01 0.04 -6.89
CA ALA A 288 0.63 1.28 -6.23
C ALA A 288 1.61 2.43 -6.52
N ALA A 289 2.75 2.16 -7.14
CA ALA A 289 3.62 3.15 -7.80
C ALA A 289 2.89 4.07 -8.80
N LEU A 290 1.70 3.67 -9.29
CA LEU A 290 0.83 4.54 -10.08
C LEU A 290 0.53 5.86 -9.35
N PHE A 291 0.48 5.87 -8.02
CA PHE A 291 0.23 7.11 -7.26
C PHE A 291 1.43 8.08 -7.22
N PRO A 292 2.65 7.67 -6.85
CA PRO A 292 3.80 8.54 -7.05
C PRO A 292 3.98 8.98 -8.51
N ILE A 293 3.68 8.13 -9.50
CA ILE A 293 3.66 8.52 -10.92
C ILE A 293 2.63 9.62 -11.17
N PHE A 294 1.42 9.49 -10.62
CA PHE A 294 0.40 10.54 -10.65
C PHE A 294 0.94 11.84 -10.03
N LEU A 295 1.54 11.79 -8.84
CA LEU A 295 2.08 12.97 -8.19
C LEU A 295 3.13 13.67 -9.06
N ARG A 296 4.06 12.89 -9.63
CA ARG A 296 5.09 13.37 -10.56
C ARG A 296 4.48 14.05 -11.78
N GLU A 297 3.49 13.45 -12.41
CA GLU A 297 2.90 13.98 -13.66
C GLU A 297 2.00 15.17 -13.39
N ARG A 298 1.16 15.10 -12.36
CA ARG A 298 0.16 16.11 -12.02
C ARG A 298 0.76 17.34 -11.35
N PHE A 299 1.68 17.17 -10.41
CA PHE A 299 2.26 18.26 -9.61
C PHE A 299 3.68 18.61 -10.05
N GLY A 300 4.43 17.63 -10.54
CA GLY A 300 5.81 17.80 -11.02
C GLY A 300 5.93 18.06 -12.52
N GLY A 301 4.83 18.00 -13.30
CA GLY A 301 4.88 18.13 -14.76
C GLY A 301 5.71 17.04 -15.44
N GLY A 302 5.84 15.88 -14.79
CA GLY A 302 6.69 14.77 -15.23
C GLY A 302 8.15 14.84 -14.75
N ASP A 303 8.55 15.85 -13.97
CA ASP A 303 9.91 15.95 -13.43
C ASP A 303 10.13 14.92 -12.30
N ILE A 304 11.07 14.00 -12.53
CA ILE A 304 11.44 12.95 -11.57
C ILE A 304 11.94 13.49 -10.23
N LYS A 305 12.43 14.74 -10.20
CA LYS A 305 12.89 15.40 -8.96
C LYS A 305 11.80 15.57 -7.92
N LEU A 306 10.53 15.60 -8.33
CA LEU A 306 9.43 15.64 -7.35
C LEU A 306 9.40 14.39 -6.48
N LEU A 307 9.69 13.20 -7.03
CA LEU A 307 9.71 11.96 -6.23
C LEU A 307 10.80 12.00 -5.15
N ARG A 308 11.96 12.56 -5.47
CA ARG A 308 13.03 12.81 -4.51
C ARG A 308 12.58 13.84 -3.46
N ASP A 309 12.00 14.95 -3.88
CA ASP A 309 11.59 16.02 -2.96
C ASP A 309 10.50 15.55 -2.00
N LEU A 310 9.60 14.68 -2.46
CA LEU A 310 8.66 13.95 -1.61
C LEU A 310 9.43 13.06 -0.63
N TRP A 311 10.34 12.19 -1.07
CA TRP A 311 11.09 11.34 -0.15
C TRP A 311 11.87 12.13 0.92
N TYR A 312 12.49 13.26 0.55
CA TYR A 312 13.14 14.15 1.52
C TYR A 312 12.19 14.77 2.54
N SER A 313 10.91 14.89 2.23
CA SER A 313 9.92 15.40 3.17
C SER A 313 9.51 14.39 4.23
N PHE A 314 9.90 13.13 4.07
CA PHE A 314 9.67 12.04 5.02
C PHE A 314 10.77 12.01 6.09
N ALA A 315 11.96 12.50 5.72
CA ALA A 315 13.14 12.49 6.58
C ALA A 315 12.86 13.06 7.98
N GLN A 316 13.07 12.23 9.01
CA GLN A 316 13.06 12.65 10.41
C GLN A 316 14.41 12.53 11.08
N ALA A 317 14.53 13.14 12.27
CA ALA A 317 15.68 12.93 13.14
C ALA A 317 15.49 11.69 14.02
N GLY A 318 16.61 11.06 14.39
CA GLY A 318 16.59 9.92 15.31
C GLY A 318 17.91 9.15 15.26
N THR A 319 18.14 8.30 16.26
CA THR A 319 19.20 7.29 16.24
C THR A 319 18.59 5.95 15.91
N LEU A 320 19.15 5.27 14.91
CA LEU A 320 18.62 4.00 14.48
C LEU A 320 19.20 2.80 15.24
N THR A 321 18.35 1.82 15.46
CA THR A 321 18.75 0.44 15.75
C THR A 321 18.27 -0.45 14.61
N CYS A 322 19.23 -0.98 13.84
CA CYS A 322 18.97 -1.82 12.67
C CYS A 322 19.17 -3.30 12.98
N SER A 323 18.36 -4.13 12.33
CA SER A 323 18.47 -5.60 12.28
C SER A 323 17.92 -6.05 10.94
N PRO A 324 18.11 -7.28 10.46
CA PRO A 324 17.55 -7.69 9.15
C PRO A 324 16.04 -7.73 9.04
N MET A 325 15.35 -7.41 10.13
CA MET A 325 13.90 -7.30 10.14
C MET A 325 13.41 -5.87 9.95
N GLY A 326 14.32 -4.90 9.88
CA GLY A 326 14.03 -3.47 9.76
C GLY A 326 14.95 -2.66 10.67
N CYS A 327 14.96 -1.35 10.43
CA CYS A 327 15.45 -0.39 11.40
C CYS A 327 14.30 0.16 12.24
N THR A 328 14.62 0.57 13.45
CA THR A 328 13.71 1.31 14.34
C THR A 328 14.43 2.56 14.79
N SER A 329 13.71 3.66 14.92
CA SER A 329 14.23 4.92 15.45
C SER A 329 13.88 5.07 16.93
N ASP A 330 14.69 5.81 17.66
CA ASP A 330 14.36 6.25 19.03
C ASP A 330 13.32 7.39 19.04
N GLN A 331 12.97 7.93 17.86
CA GLN A 331 11.87 8.86 17.64
C GLN A 331 10.74 8.20 16.82
N PRO A 332 9.49 8.67 16.94
CA PRO A 332 8.41 8.27 16.04
C PRO A 332 8.72 8.58 14.56
N ASN A 333 8.19 7.78 13.63
CA ASN A 333 8.22 8.06 12.19
C ASN A 333 7.26 9.23 11.90
N THR A 334 7.76 10.45 12.03
CA THR A 334 6.98 11.68 11.91
C THR A 334 7.89 12.80 11.40
N PRO A 335 7.65 13.32 10.18
CA PRO A 335 6.52 13.00 9.32
C PRO A 335 6.65 11.63 8.66
N ASN A 336 5.61 10.80 8.71
CA ASN A 336 5.55 9.62 7.83
C ASN A 336 5.29 10.04 6.38
N TRP A 337 5.33 9.08 5.44
CA TRP A 337 5.20 9.42 4.01
C TRP A 337 3.87 10.10 3.61
N PHE A 338 2.76 9.87 4.32
CA PHE A 338 1.50 10.60 4.10
C PHE A 338 1.65 12.07 4.53
N GLU A 339 2.17 12.29 5.74
CA GLU A 339 2.35 13.62 6.31
C GLU A 339 3.40 14.46 5.54
N GLY A 340 4.51 13.84 5.14
CA GLY A 340 5.54 14.51 4.35
C GLY A 340 5.03 14.88 2.95
N THR A 341 4.32 13.97 2.29
CA THR A 341 3.68 14.24 0.99
C THR A 341 2.68 15.40 1.10
N ASP A 342 1.81 15.38 2.12
CA ASP A 342 0.86 16.47 2.39
C ASP A 342 1.58 17.81 2.61
N ALA A 343 2.70 17.82 3.35
CA ALA A 343 3.49 19.02 3.59
C ALA A 343 4.05 19.61 2.29
N VAL A 344 4.55 18.76 1.37
CA VAL A 344 5.03 19.20 0.04
C VAL A 344 3.88 19.74 -0.80
N LEU A 345 2.75 19.04 -0.85
CA LEU A 345 1.57 19.45 -1.61
C LEU A 345 1.03 20.80 -1.13
N LYS A 346 0.89 20.99 0.18
CA LYS A 346 0.39 22.24 0.78
C LYS A 346 1.32 23.40 0.48
N LYS A 347 2.62 23.19 0.69
CA LYS A 347 3.64 24.24 0.56
C LYS A 347 3.87 24.66 -0.88
N ASN A 348 3.94 23.71 -1.80
CA ASN A 348 4.42 23.96 -3.16
C ASN A 348 3.30 24.03 -4.20
N HIS A 349 2.14 23.42 -3.93
CA HIS A 349 1.08 23.24 -4.92
C HIS A 349 -0.30 23.73 -4.47
N GLY A 350 -0.45 24.16 -3.21
CA GLY A 350 -1.74 24.60 -2.68
C GLY A 350 -2.81 23.50 -2.67
N SER A 351 -2.38 22.25 -2.56
CA SER A 351 -3.21 21.05 -2.48
C SER A 351 -2.96 20.36 -1.15
N THR A 352 -3.87 19.48 -0.72
CA THR A 352 -3.64 18.55 0.39
C THR A 352 -3.43 17.13 -0.11
N TRP A 353 -3.04 16.22 0.78
CA TRP A 353 -3.04 14.78 0.51
C TRP A 353 -4.43 14.29 0.06
N ASP A 354 -5.49 14.64 0.78
CA ASP A 354 -6.86 14.22 0.46
C ASP A 354 -7.31 14.77 -0.92
N ASP A 355 -6.97 16.03 -1.24
CA ASP A 355 -7.26 16.60 -2.58
C ASP A 355 -6.52 15.84 -3.70
N ALA A 356 -5.25 15.49 -3.45
CA ALA A 356 -4.44 14.75 -4.41
C ALA A 356 -4.95 13.31 -4.57
N PHE A 357 -5.36 12.67 -3.49
CA PHE A 357 -5.97 11.35 -3.53
C PHE A 357 -7.31 11.35 -4.28
N ASP A 358 -8.15 12.37 -4.08
CA ASP A 358 -9.38 12.57 -4.85
C ASP A 358 -9.14 12.70 -6.34
N GLU A 359 -8.14 13.49 -6.72
CA GLU A 359 -7.77 13.62 -8.12
C GLU A 359 -7.16 12.31 -8.66
N PHE A 360 -6.35 11.62 -7.86
CA PHE A 360 -5.78 10.33 -8.23
C PHE A 360 -6.85 9.27 -8.52
N THR A 361 -7.87 9.12 -7.68
CA THR A 361 -8.93 8.12 -7.91
C THR A 361 -9.68 8.37 -9.21
N VAL A 362 -9.81 9.63 -9.63
CA VAL A 362 -10.33 9.97 -10.96
C VAL A 362 -9.35 9.58 -12.07
N TRP A 363 -8.08 9.97 -11.96
CA TRP A 363 -7.05 9.61 -12.94
C TRP A 363 -6.95 8.09 -13.12
N ARG A 364 -7.03 7.34 -12.01
CA ARG A 364 -7.00 5.88 -11.97
C ARG A 364 -8.14 5.23 -12.76
N ALA A 365 -9.29 5.87 -12.89
CA ALA A 365 -10.39 5.41 -13.74
C ALA A 365 -10.22 5.74 -15.23
N ILE A 366 -9.27 6.62 -15.56
CA ILE A 366 -8.98 7.14 -16.90
C ILE A 366 -7.65 6.51 -17.39
N THR A 367 -7.59 5.19 -17.34
CA THR A 367 -6.51 4.35 -17.87
C THR A 367 -7.07 3.38 -18.91
N GLY A 368 -6.20 2.62 -19.58
CA GLY A 368 -6.59 1.53 -20.47
C GLY A 368 -7.51 1.97 -21.60
N SER A 369 -8.72 1.39 -21.64
CA SER A 369 -9.75 1.70 -22.62
C SER A 369 -10.41 3.07 -22.41
N HIS A 370 -10.23 3.67 -21.23
CA HIS A 370 -10.73 5.02 -20.90
C HIS A 370 -9.66 6.12 -21.02
N ASP A 371 -8.40 5.80 -21.33
CA ASP A 371 -7.35 6.80 -21.47
C ASP A 371 -7.73 7.88 -22.50
N ASP A 372 -7.68 9.14 -22.06
CA ASP A 372 -7.96 10.31 -22.89
C ASP A 372 -6.69 11.02 -23.38
N GLY A 373 -5.51 10.47 -23.04
CA GLY A 373 -4.19 11.00 -23.40
C GLY A 373 -3.80 12.26 -22.64
N LYS A 374 -4.53 12.64 -21.59
CA LYS A 374 -4.25 13.86 -20.79
C LYS A 374 -3.85 13.60 -19.35
N HIS A 375 -4.29 12.47 -18.80
CA HIS A 375 -4.04 12.11 -17.40
C HIS A 375 -2.65 11.48 -17.31
N PHE A 376 -2.50 10.20 -17.61
CA PHE A 376 -1.19 9.54 -17.58
C PHE A 376 -0.45 9.58 -18.92
N LYS A 377 0.86 9.82 -18.87
CA LYS A 377 1.73 9.54 -20.02
C LYS A 377 1.80 8.03 -20.23
N GLY A 378 1.11 7.56 -21.27
CA GLY A 378 1.01 6.12 -21.56
C GLY A 378 -0.15 5.45 -20.83
N GLY A 379 -1.21 6.18 -20.46
CA GLY A 379 -2.39 5.63 -19.80
C GLY A 379 -3.00 4.40 -20.50
N THR A 380 -2.94 4.32 -21.84
CA THR A 380 -3.34 3.13 -22.62
C THR A 380 -2.54 1.85 -22.33
N GLN A 381 -1.35 1.93 -21.73
CA GLN A 381 -0.54 0.77 -21.35
C GLN A 381 -0.98 0.16 -20.02
N TYR A 382 -1.70 0.93 -19.19
CA TYR A 382 -2.21 0.47 -17.91
C TYR A 382 -3.59 -0.16 -18.10
N ASP A 383 -3.91 -1.18 -17.31
CA ASP A 383 -5.22 -1.81 -17.34
C ASP A 383 -6.32 -0.84 -16.84
N ASP A 384 -7.56 -1.13 -17.23
CA ASP A 384 -8.73 -0.47 -16.66
C ASP A 384 -8.83 -0.79 -15.17
N VAL A 385 -9.25 0.18 -14.36
CA VAL A 385 -9.58 -0.07 -12.96
C VAL A 385 -10.78 -1.01 -12.84
N MET A 386 -10.70 -1.97 -11.93
CA MET A 386 -11.78 -2.92 -11.69
C MET A 386 -13.01 -2.21 -11.11
N THR A 387 -14.16 -2.47 -11.72
CA THR A 387 -15.45 -1.94 -11.25
C THR A 387 -16.11 -2.91 -10.28
N ALA A 388 -16.59 -2.41 -9.15
CA ALA A 388 -17.31 -3.22 -8.16
C ALA A 388 -18.73 -3.58 -8.63
N ALA A 389 -19.31 -2.76 -9.51
CA ALA A 389 -20.59 -3.04 -10.13
C ALA A 389 -20.70 -2.38 -11.52
N THR A 390 -21.49 -3.01 -12.39
CA THR A 390 -21.83 -2.47 -13.71
C THR A 390 -23.34 -2.53 -13.91
N HIS A 391 -23.97 -1.41 -14.24
CA HIS A 391 -25.41 -1.32 -14.48
C HIS A 391 -25.72 -0.78 -15.87
N SER A 392 -26.87 -1.16 -16.42
CA SER A 392 -27.41 -0.55 -17.63
C SER A 392 -28.38 0.58 -17.24
N LEU A 393 -28.27 1.74 -17.88
CA LEU A 393 -29.25 2.82 -17.65
C LEU A 393 -30.67 2.44 -18.09
N ALA A 394 -30.84 1.40 -18.91
CA ALA A 394 -32.15 0.85 -19.25
C ALA A 394 -32.83 0.08 -18.08
N GLN A 395 -32.10 -0.17 -17.00
CA GLN A 395 -32.54 -0.97 -15.85
C GLN A 395 -32.58 -0.18 -14.54
N LEU A 396 -32.62 1.16 -14.62
CA LEU A 396 -32.72 2.01 -13.43
C LEU A 396 -34.04 1.77 -12.65
N PRO A 397 -34.05 1.93 -11.32
CA PRO A 397 -32.94 2.42 -10.49
C PRO A 397 -31.85 1.36 -10.25
N ALA A 398 -30.60 1.80 -10.24
CA ALA A 398 -29.46 0.98 -9.83
C ALA A 398 -29.08 1.28 -8.38
N LYS A 399 -28.75 0.26 -7.60
CA LYS A 399 -28.33 0.43 -6.20
C LYS A 399 -27.38 -0.67 -5.75
N GLY A 400 -26.60 -0.41 -4.71
CA GLY A 400 -25.75 -1.41 -4.09
C GLY A 400 -25.16 -0.91 -2.76
N ASP A 401 -24.72 -1.86 -1.96
CA ASP A 401 -23.99 -1.64 -0.72
C ASP A 401 -22.57 -2.17 -0.93
N LEU A 402 -21.57 -1.36 -0.64
CA LEU A 402 -20.15 -1.64 -0.88
C LEU A 402 -19.32 -1.22 0.33
N GLU A 403 -18.10 -1.74 0.39
CA GLU A 403 -17.10 -1.37 1.38
C GLU A 403 -15.73 -1.15 0.75
N LEU A 404 -14.93 -0.32 1.39
CA LEU A 404 -13.51 -0.13 1.11
C LEU A 404 -12.77 0.26 2.39
N GLN A 405 -11.45 0.27 2.32
CA GLN A 405 -10.54 0.68 3.40
C GLN A 405 -10.19 2.18 3.27
N GLU A 406 -9.64 2.77 4.33
CA GLU A 406 -9.11 4.14 4.32
C GLU A 406 -8.13 4.33 3.15
N TYR A 407 -8.22 5.43 2.41
CA TYR A 407 -7.43 5.63 1.18
C TYR A 407 -7.57 4.52 0.12
N GLY A 408 -8.69 3.81 0.14
CA GLY A 408 -9.20 2.98 -0.96
C GLY A 408 -10.20 3.74 -1.84
N SER A 409 -10.63 3.07 -2.91
CA SER A 409 -11.63 3.58 -3.87
C SER A 409 -12.54 2.48 -4.42
N ARG A 410 -13.73 2.85 -4.89
CA ARG A 410 -14.67 1.96 -5.58
C ARG A 410 -15.23 2.64 -6.82
N TYR A 411 -15.48 1.83 -7.84
CA TYR A 411 -15.95 2.27 -9.15
C TYR A 411 -17.24 1.54 -9.52
N VAL A 412 -18.28 2.30 -9.87
CA VAL A 412 -19.54 1.75 -10.40
C VAL A 412 -19.71 2.25 -11.83
N SER A 413 -19.67 1.32 -12.78
CA SER A 413 -19.83 1.63 -14.20
C SER A 413 -21.31 1.61 -14.59
N LEU A 414 -21.70 2.58 -15.42
CA LEU A 414 -23.04 2.71 -15.98
C LEU A 414 -22.93 2.73 -17.51
N THR A 415 -23.56 1.76 -18.16
CA THR A 415 -23.62 1.71 -19.63
C THR A 415 -24.78 2.60 -20.11
N PRO A 416 -24.52 3.69 -20.87
CA PRO A 416 -25.54 4.67 -21.20
C PRO A 416 -26.68 4.14 -22.08
N GLY A 417 -26.37 3.25 -23.02
CA GLY A 417 -27.34 2.72 -23.99
C GLY A 417 -27.99 3.85 -24.80
N SER A 418 -29.33 3.84 -24.89
CA SER A 418 -30.11 4.90 -25.55
C SER A 418 -30.74 5.90 -24.57
N PHE A 419 -30.34 5.89 -23.30
CA PHE A 419 -30.92 6.77 -22.29
C PHE A 419 -30.61 8.24 -22.61
N GLN A 420 -31.61 9.11 -22.45
CA GLN A 420 -31.48 10.57 -22.52
C GLN A 420 -32.28 11.15 -21.35
N GLY A 421 -31.73 12.18 -20.71
CA GLY A 421 -32.36 12.83 -19.56
C GLY A 421 -31.33 13.24 -18.52
N LYS A 422 -31.66 13.08 -17.24
CA LYS A 422 -30.75 13.33 -16.13
C LYS A 422 -30.61 12.09 -15.27
N LEU A 423 -29.44 11.88 -14.70
CA LEU A 423 -29.22 10.88 -13.66
C LEU A 423 -29.11 11.59 -12.32
N HIS A 424 -29.85 11.09 -11.34
CA HIS A 424 -29.72 11.49 -9.95
C HIS A 424 -28.95 10.41 -9.20
N PHE A 425 -27.83 10.80 -8.61
CA PHE A 425 -26.97 9.97 -7.78
C PHE A 425 -27.17 10.36 -6.33
N LYS A 426 -27.28 9.35 -5.48
CA LYS A 426 -27.31 9.49 -4.03
C LYS A 426 -26.38 8.48 -3.39
N ILE A 427 -25.54 8.93 -2.47
CA ILE A 427 -24.65 8.11 -1.65
C ILE A 427 -25.02 8.32 -0.18
N THR A 428 -25.10 7.23 0.58
CA THR A 428 -25.15 7.27 2.06
C THR A 428 -24.02 6.40 2.60
N ALA A 429 -23.04 7.03 3.22
CA ALA A 429 -21.79 6.43 3.67
C ALA A 429 -21.70 6.36 5.21
N ASP A 430 -20.66 5.70 5.72
CA ASP A 430 -20.34 5.67 7.15
C ASP A 430 -19.95 7.09 7.64
N PRO A 431 -20.66 7.67 8.62
CA PRO A 431 -20.35 9.01 9.15
C PRO A 431 -19.06 9.09 9.97
N GLU A 432 -18.42 7.97 10.29
CA GLU A 432 -17.13 7.96 11.01
C GLU A 432 -15.93 8.20 10.09
N ALA A 433 -16.13 8.22 8.77
CA ALA A 433 -15.10 8.50 7.78
C ALA A 433 -15.43 9.73 6.94
N THR A 434 -14.40 10.31 6.32
CA THR A 434 -14.57 11.35 5.30
C THR A 434 -14.59 10.72 3.91
N TRP A 435 -15.42 11.26 3.03
CA TRP A 435 -15.71 10.67 1.73
C TRP A 435 -15.67 11.71 0.62
N SER A 436 -15.29 11.27 -0.57
CA SER A 436 -15.46 12.03 -1.79
C SER A 436 -16.13 11.17 -2.86
N SER A 437 -16.77 11.83 -3.83
CA SER A 437 -17.30 11.14 -4.99
C SER A 437 -17.33 12.05 -6.21
N SER A 438 -17.11 11.45 -7.38
CA SER A 438 -17.21 12.10 -8.67
C SER A 438 -17.97 11.21 -9.64
N VAL A 439 -18.70 11.83 -10.56
CA VAL A 439 -19.22 11.15 -11.76
C VAL A 439 -18.36 11.55 -12.94
N LEU A 440 -17.81 10.56 -13.63
CA LEU A 440 -17.02 10.71 -14.85
C LEU A 440 -17.90 10.42 -16.06
N LEU A 441 -17.85 11.30 -17.05
CA LEU A 441 -18.64 11.23 -18.27
C LEU A 441 -17.68 11.12 -19.47
N GLY A 442 -17.62 9.92 -20.05
CA GLY A 442 -16.74 9.59 -21.16
C GLY A 442 -17.41 9.72 -22.53
N ARG A 443 -16.69 10.30 -23.49
CA ARG A 443 -17.13 10.43 -24.88
C ARG A 443 -15.96 10.14 -25.82
N HIS A 444 -16.29 9.62 -27.00
CA HIS A 444 -15.29 9.31 -28.01
C HIS A 444 -14.40 10.51 -28.34
N ALA A 445 -13.09 10.33 -28.18
CA ALA A 445 -12.07 11.34 -28.54
C ALA A 445 -12.30 12.72 -27.88
N GLN A 446 -12.96 12.77 -26.73
CA GLN A 446 -13.09 13.99 -25.92
C GLN A 446 -12.48 13.76 -24.55
N PRO A 447 -12.00 14.84 -23.90
CA PRO A 447 -11.55 14.77 -22.52
C PRO A 447 -12.67 14.29 -21.62
N VAL A 448 -12.34 13.47 -20.62
CA VAL A 448 -13.33 13.01 -19.64
C VAL A 448 -13.84 14.21 -18.85
N GLU A 449 -15.16 14.34 -18.76
CA GLU A 449 -15.80 15.36 -17.92
C GLU A 449 -16.00 14.80 -16.50
N ARG A 450 -15.49 15.51 -15.49
CA ARG A 450 -15.67 15.19 -14.08
C ARG A 450 -16.71 16.12 -13.46
N VAL A 451 -17.71 15.54 -12.79
CA VAL A 451 -18.68 16.28 -11.98
C VAL A 451 -18.56 15.81 -10.53
N GLN A 452 -18.03 16.68 -9.66
CA GLN A 452 -17.82 16.38 -8.24
C GLN A 452 -19.16 16.40 -7.48
N MET A 453 -19.39 15.39 -6.65
CA MET A 453 -20.48 15.36 -5.68
C MET A 453 -20.10 16.11 -4.40
N THR A 454 -21.03 16.86 -3.83
CA THR A 454 -20.86 17.48 -2.51
C THR A 454 -21.53 16.61 -1.45
N PHE A 455 -20.85 16.41 -0.33
CA PHE A 455 -21.38 15.68 0.82
C PHE A 455 -21.87 16.66 1.90
N ASP A 456 -23.05 16.39 2.46
CA ASP A 456 -23.48 16.89 3.75
C ASP A 456 -23.32 15.75 4.77
N LYS A 457 -22.22 15.80 5.53
CA LYS A 457 -21.74 14.71 6.39
C LYS A 457 -21.53 13.43 5.57
N ALA A 458 -22.32 12.39 5.84
CA ALA A 458 -22.19 11.09 5.20
C ALA A 458 -23.15 10.89 4.02
N THR A 459 -23.88 11.92 3.59
CA THR A 459 -24.80 11.83 2.45
C THR A 459 -24.37 12.78 1.34
N GLY A 460 -24.19 12.23 0.14
CA GLY A 460 -23.90 13.01 -1.06
C GLY A 460 -25.01 12.84 -2.09
N GLU A 461 -25.37 13.93 -2.77
CA GLU A 461 -26.34 13.91 -3.88
C GLU A 461 -25.82 14.72 -5.06
N LEU A 462 -26.06 14.24 -6.27
CA LEU A 462 -25.64 14.90 -7.52
C LEU A 462 -26.63 14.59 -8.63
N THR A 463 -26.94 15.57 -9.48
CA THR A 463 -27.73 15.35 -10.70
C THR A 463 -26.90 15.76 -11.91
N VAL A 464 -26.68 14.82 -12.84
CA VAL A 464 -25.90 15.06 -14.07
C VAL A 464 -26.77 14.86 -15.32
N PRO A 465 -26.66 15.73 -16.34
CA PRO A 465 -27.35 15.51 -17.60
C PRO A 465 -26.66 14.39 -18.41
N VAL A 466 -27.45 13.47 -18.94
CA VAL A 466 -27.02 12.46 -19.92
C VAL A 466 -27.53 12.89 -21.29
N GLN A 467 -26.61 13.44 -22.08
CA GLN A 467 -26.89 14.02 -23.39
C GLN A 467 -25.87 13.53 -24.42
N GLY A 468 -26.30 13.44 -25.68
CA GLY A 468 -25.41 13.12 -26.80
C GLY A 468 -24.85 11.69 -26.76
N SER A 469 -23.71 11.46 -27.43
CA SER A 469 -23.04 10.16 -27.52
C SER A 469 -22.11 9.94 -26.32
N MET A 470 -22.67 9.75 -25.12
CA MET A 470 -21.88 9.24 -23.99
C MET A 470 -21.56 7.77 -24.23
N GLU A 471 -20.29 7.39 -24.09
CA GLU A 471 -19.85 6.01 -24.27
C GLU A 471 -19.86 5.25 -22.94
N TRP A 472 -19.45 5.92 -21.86
CA TRP A 472 -19.39 5.36 -20.53
C TRP A 472 -19.63 6.44 -19.47
N ILE A 473 -20.15 6.01 -18.33
CA ILE A 473 -20.33 6.84 -17.14
C ILE A 473 -19.80 6.03 -15.96
N THR A 474 -18.96 6.63 -15.12
CA THR A 474 -18.42 5.95 -13.93
C THR A 474 -18.66 6.80 -12.69
N LEU A 475 -19.29 6.22 -11.68
CA LEU A 475 -19.32 6.79 -10.33
C LEU A 475 -18.05 6.33 -9.60
N VAL A 476 -17.22 7.28 -9.19
CA VAL A 476 -16.01 7.10 -8.39
C VAL A 476 -16.36 7.47 -6.95
N ILE A 477 -16.02 6.60 -6.00
CA ILE A 477 -16.16 6.84 -4.56
C ILE A 477 -14.81 6.58 -3.91
N ALA A 478 -14.36 7.50 -3.07
CA ALA A 478 -13.11 7.36 -2.32
C ALA A 478 -13.36 7.61 -0.84
N GLN A 479 -12.64 6.87 0.01
CA GLN A 479 -12.61 7.09 1.45
C GLN A 479 -11.31 7.83 1.78
N HIS A 480 -11.41 8.91 2.54
CA HIS A 480 -10.27 9.62 3.12
C HIS A 480 -9.94 9.06 4.50
N SER A 481 -9.15 9.80 5.27
CA SER A 481 -8.86 9.38 6.63
C SER A 481 -10.10 9.27 7.49
N ASP A 482 -10.19 8.18 8.25
CA ASP A 482 -11.10 8.00 9.38
C ASP A 482 -10.36 8.10 10.73
N GLY A 483 -9.06 8.38 10.68
CA GLY A 483 -8.18 8.55 11.84
C GLY A 483 -7.79 7.24 12.52
N THR A 484 -8.12 6.08 11.94
CA THR A 484 -7.77 4.77 12.50
C THR A 484 -6.55 4.13 11.84
N HIS A 485 -6.19 4.57 10.64
CA HIS A 485 -5.07 4.01 9.90
C HIS A 485 -3.79 4.84 10.10
N ASN A 486 -2.70 4.15 10.39
CA ASN A 486 -1.35 4.67 10.41
C ASN A 486 -0.52 3.84 9.42
N PRO A 487 0.11 4.45 8.39
CA PRO A 487 0.86 3.70 7.38
C PRO A 487 2.01 2.88 7.98
N ASP A 488 2.55 3.29 9.12
CA ASP A 488 3.67 2.60 9.80
C ASP A 488 3.25 1.28 10.44
N ASP A 489 1.99 1.19 10.86
CA ASP A 489 1.45 0.01 11.54
C ASP A 489 1.02 -1.08 10.54
N MET A 490 0.88 -0.72 9.25
CA MET A 490 0.39 -1.61 8.19
C MET A 490 -0.93 -2.30 8.57
N GLU A 491 -1.81 -1.58 9.27
CA GLU A 491 -3.11 -2.07 9.71
C GLU A 491 -4.18 -1.71 8.67
N TYR A 492 -4.63 -2.73 7.92
CA TYR A 492 -5.54 -2.58 6.77
C TYR A 492 -6.91 -3.23 6.99
N TYR A 493 -7.32 -3.46 8.25
CA TYR A 493 -8.49 -4.29 8.53
C TYR A 493 -9.79 -3.50 8.71
N THR A 494 -9.70 -2.19 8.88
CA THR A 494 -10.89 -1.34 9.03
C THR A 494 -11.46 -1.03 7.65
N SER A 495 -12.59 -1.65 7.32
CA SER A 495 -13.42 -1.24 6.19
C SER A 495 -14.54 -0.31 6.65
N ARG A 496 -14.92 0.61 5.77
CA ARG A 496 -16.09 1.46 5.92
C ARG A 496 -17.06 1.18 4.80
N SER A 497 -18.35 1.24 5.14
CA SER A 497 -19.41 0.91 4.21
C SER A 497 -20.07 2.16 3.63
N PHE A 498 -20.58 2.03 2.41
CA PHE A 498 -21.48 3.00 1.81
C PHE A 498 -22.51 2.30 0.95
N SER A 499 -23.64 2.97 0.75
CA SER A 499 -24.69 2.57 -0.18
C SER A 499 -24.82 3.64 -1.26
N TYR A 500 -25.17 3.22 -2.47
CA TYR A 500 -25.46 4.12 -3.58
C TYR A 500 -26.82 3.81 -4.20
N LEU A 501 -27.43 4.86 -4.75
CA LEU A 501 -28.65 4.83 -5.56
C LEU A 501 -28.44 5.72 -6.78
N VAL A 502 -28.77 5.20 -7.97
CA VAL A 502 -28.79 5.94 -9.23
C VAL A 502 -30.19 5.84 -9.83
N GLU A 503 -30.81 6.97 -10.08
CA GLU A 503 -32.15 7.08 -10.64
C GLU A 503 -32.16 7.87 -11.94
N GLY A 504 -32.99 7.44 -12.89
CA GLY A 504 -33.22 8.16 -14.13
C GLY A 504 -34.34 9.18 -13.93
N ILE A 505 -34.04 10.45 -14.18
CA ILE A 505 -35.04 11.51 -14.33
C ILE A 505 -35.19 11.74 -15.84
N PRO A 506 -36.20 11.12 -16.49
CA PRO A 506 -36.42 11.35 -17.90
C PRO A 506 -36.64 12.84 -18.15
N ASP A 507 -36.14 13.34 -19.27
CA ASP A 507 -36.53 14.67 -19.71
C ASP A 507 -38.07 14.71 -19.78
N PRO A 508 -38.70 15.83 -19.38
CA PRO A 508 -40.14 15.96 -19.54
C PRO A 508 -40.45 15.67 -21.00
N GLU A 509 -41.34 14.70 -21.26
CA GLU A 509 -41.78 14.44 -22.63
C GLU A 509 -42.13 15.80 -23.25
N PRO A 510 -41.62 16.12 -24.45
CA PRO A 510 -41.97 17.38 -25.09
C PRO A 510 -43.48 17.45 -25.05
N GLY A 511 -44.01 18.40 -24.27
CA GLY A 511 -45.45 18.53 -24.08
C GLY A 511 -46.10 18.57 -25.46
N PRO A 512 -47.33 18.05 -25.60
CA PRO A 512 -48.00 18.01 -26.90
C PRO A 512 -47.77 19.34 -27.60
N GLU A 513 -47.13 19.29 -28.77
CA GLU A 513 -46.77 20.47 -29.56
C GLU A 513 -47.99 21.40 -29.49
N PRO A 514 -47.83 22.62 -28.95
CA PRO A 514 -48.97 23.45 -28.57
C PRO A 514 -49.92 23.45 -29.75
N LEU A 515 -51.14 22.90 -29.52
CA LEU A 515 -52.14 22.79 -30.56
C LEU A 515 -52.19 24.15 -31.23
N PRO A 516 -52.08 24.22 -32.58
CA PRO A 516 -52.09 25.49 -33.29
C PRO A 516 -53.25 26.30 -32.74
N GLU A 517 -52.96 27.49 -32.20
CA GLU A 517 -53.90 28.30 -31.44
C GLU A 517 -55.27 28.22 -32.11
N ALA A 518 -56.20 27.54 -31.44
CA ALA A 518 -57.56 27.45 -31.92
C ALA A 518 -58.06 28.89 -32.02
N GLY A 519 -58.39 29.31 -33.25
CA GLY A 519 -58.94 30.62 -33.51
C GLY A 519 -60.12 30.92 -32.56
N PRO A 520 -60.39 32.21 -32.28
CA PRO A 520 -61.11 32.69 -31.10
C PRO A 520 -62.62 32.36 -30.98
N ASP A 521 -63.09 31.20 -31.41
CA ASP A 521 -64.52 30.84 -31.40
C ASP A 521 -64.79 29.39 -30.97
N ALA A 522 -64.75 29.09 -29.66
CA ALA A 522 -65.39 27.88 -29.11
C ALA A 522 -65.70 27.98 -27.61
N ASN A 523 -66.46 29.01 -27.21
CA ASN A 523 -67.05 29.08 -25.87
C ASN A 523 -68.46 28.45 -25.86
N LYS A 524 -68.60 27.21 -25.37
CA LYS A 524 -69.85 26.72 -24.75
C LYS A 524 -69.56 25.74 -23.61
N PRO A 525 -70.00 26.00 -22.37
CA PRO A 525 -69.78 25.11 -21.23
C PRO A 525 -70.89 24.05 -21.15
N GLY A 526 -70.48 22.78 -21.22
CA GLY A 526 -71.30 21.63 -20.83
C GLY A 526 -70.94 21.18 -19.42
N LYS A 527 -71.91 21.30 -18.51
CA LYS A 527 -71.93 20.59 -17.21
C LYS A 527 -71.99 19.09 -17.48
N ASP A 528 -71.24 18.30 -16.73
CA ASP A 528 -71.82 17.15 -16.00
C ASP A 528 -70.85 16.61 -14.95
N GLY A 529 -71.44 16.20 -13.83
CA GLY A 529 -70.75 15.75 -12.63
C GLY A 529 -70.50 14.24 -12.60
N GLY A 530 -69.51 13.85 -11.81
CA GLY A 530 -69.25 12.46 -11.44
C GLY A 530 -68.47 12.40 -10.13
N LYS A 531 -69.18 11.97 -9.06
CA LYS A 531 -68.62 11.55 -7.78
C LYS A 531 -67.70 10.34 -7.97
N VAL A 532 -66.57 10.30 -7.24
CA VAL A 532 -65.85 9.04 -6.97
C VAL A 532 -65.49 8.98 -5.48
N ASP A 533 -65.73 7.80 -4.94
CA ASP A 533 -65.72 7.42 -3.53
C ASP A 533 -64.34 7.43 -2.86
N SER A 534 -64.35 7.78 -1.57
CA SER A 534 -63.25 7.64 -0.62
C SER A 534 -63.35 6.32 0.15
N GLY A 535 -62.36 5.44 0.00
CA GLY A 535 -62.19 4.23 0.83
C GLY A 535 -61.22 4.47 1.99
N PRO A 536 -61.41 3.82 3.16
CA PRO A 536 -60.54 3.97 4.33
C PRO A 536 -59.47 2.87 4.42
N VAL A 537 -58.29 3.19 4.94
CA VAL A 537 -57.34 2.18 5.45
C VAL A 537 -56.83 2.64 6.82
N ALA A 538 -57.09 1.81 7.83
CA ALA A 538 -56.61 1.89 9.21
C ALA A 538 -55.14 1.42 9.29
N ALA A 539 -54.25 2.17 9.94
CA ALA A 539 -53.76 2.00 11.31
C ALA A 539 -52.95 0.72 11.58
N GLU A 540 -51.67 0.87 11.96
CA GLU A 540 -51.16 0.50 13.30
C GLU A 540 -49.65 0.78 13.41
N ALA A 541 -49.20 1.06 14.63
CA ALA A 541 -47.85 1.44 15.00
C ALA A 541 -47.29 0.53 16.11
N ALA A 542 -45.97 0.33 16.07
CA ALA A 542 -45.02 -0.01 17.15
C ALA A 542 -45.05 -1.44 17.75
N PRO A 543 -43.99 -1.95 18.44
CA PRO A 543 -42.76 -1.28 18.89
C PRO A 543 -41.42 -2.05 18.64
N SER A 544 -40.35 -1.40 19.12
CA SER A 544 -38.99 -1.86 19.38
C SER A 544 -38.86 -3.22 20.08
N ASP A 545 -37.75 -3.93 19.82
CA ASP A 545 -37.07 -4.70 20.85
C ASP A 545 -35.56 -4.73 20.61
N ASP A 546 -34.86 -4.79 21.72
CA ASP A 546 -33.45 -4.58 21.95
C ASP A 546 -32.68 -5.91 21.94
N GLY A 547 -31.36 -5.81 21.76
CA GLY A 547 -30.44 -6.75 22.43
C GLY A 547 -29.67 -7.71 21.53
N GLY A 548 -28.36 -7.46 21.50
CA GLY A 548 -27.44 -8.46 22.02
C GLY A 548 -26.65 -9.26 20.99
N CYS A 549 -25.39 -8.87 20.83
CA CYS A 549 -24.31 -9.75 20.38
C CYS A 549 -24.29 -11.01 21.25
N GLY A 550 -24.59 -12.17 20.65
CA GLY A 550 -24.54 -13.47 21.29
C GLY A 550 -23.99 -14.50 20.32
N CYS A 551 -22.69 -14.76 20.41
CA CYS A 551 -22.02 -15.84 19.71
C CYS A 551 -22.57 -17.20 20.17
N GLU A 552 -23.22 -17.95 19.28
CA GLU A 552 -23.30 -19.41 19.38
C GLU A 552 -23.18 -20.07 18.01
N VAL A 553 -22.19 -20.96 17.90
CA VAL A 553 -21.95 -21.91 16.80
C VAL A 553 -22.86 -23.13 17.02
N PRO A 554 -23.42 -23.76 15.98
CA PRO A 554 -22.87 -25.07 15.62
C PRO A 554 -22.94 -25.44 14.12
N GLY A 555 -21.76 -25.74 13.56
CA GLY A 555 -21.46 -27.02 12.91
C GLY A 555 -22.04 -27.32 11.52
N LYS A 556 -21.17 -27.61 10.55
CA LYS A 556 -20.81 -28.99 10.15
C LYS A 556 -19.81 -28.99 9.00
N ARG A 557 -18.91 -29.98 9.07
CA ARG A 557 -17.91 -30.38 8.06
C ARG A 557 -18.50 -30.58 6.67
N ALA A 558 -17.70 -30.23 5.67
CA ALA A 558 -17.60 -31.01 4.44
C ALA A 558 -16.11 -31.25 4.12
N ASP A 559 -15.72 -32.52 4.07
CA ASP A 559 -14.47 -33.00 3.50
C ASP A 559 -14.40 -32.64 2.01
N THR A 560 -13.29 -32.06 1.56
CA THR A 560 -12.89 -32.15 0.16
C THR A 560 -11.39 -32.46 0.06
N ARG A 561 -11.11 -33.66 -0.46
CA ARG A 561 -9.81 -34.05 -1.01
C ARG A 561 -9.77 -33.57 -2.46
N LEU A 562 -8.75 -32.80 -2.81
CA LEU A 562 -8.16 -32.61 -4.14
C LEU A 562 -6.82 -31.91 -3.85
N GLY A 563 -5.66 -32.32 -4.34
CA GLY A 563 -5.33 -32.97 -5.61
C GLY A 563 -4.16 -32.17 -6.15
N ALA A 564 -2.94 -32.60 -5.85
CA ALA A 564 -1.70 -31.94 -6.26
C ALA A 564 -1.56 -31.96 -7.79
N PHE A 565 -1.54 -30.79 -8.44
CA PHE A 565 -0.92 -30.53 -9.75
C PHE A 565 -0.86 -29.01 -10.00
N ALA A 566 0.34 -28.43 -9.94
CA ALA A 566 0.68 -27.17 -10.61
C ALA A 566 2.21 -27.03 -10.71
N LEU A 567 2.76 -27.50 -11.84
CA LEU A 567 4.07 -27.12 -12.37
C LEU A 567 3.88 -27.06 -13.89
N LEU A 568 4.40 -25.98 -14.50
CA LEU A 568 4.36 -25.59 -15.93
C LEU A 568 3.24 -24.64 -16.33
N GLY A 569 3.56 -23.34 -16.29
CA GLY A 569 2.65 -22.30 -16.77
C GLY A 569 3.31 -20.96 -17.12
N LEU A 570 4.51 -20.93 -17.72
CA LEU A 570 5.08 -19.66 -18.22
C LEU A 570 6.04 -19.81 -19.42
N ALA A 571 5.66 -20.64 -20.39
CA ALA A 571 6.42 -20.78 -21.65
C ALA A 571 5.58 -20.62 -22.93
N ALA A 572 4.37 -20.05 -22.86
CA ALA A 572 3.42 -20.08 -23.98
C ALA A 572 2.92 -18.72 -24.52
N LEU A 573 3.59 -17.60 -24.24
CA LEU A 573 3.18 -16.27 -24.77
C LEU A 573 4.19 -15.57 -25.70
N LEU A 574 5.26 -16.24 -26.14
CA LEU A 574 6.15 -15.71 -27.17
C LEU A 574 5.91 -16.38 -28.53
N ARG A 575 4.77 -16.09 -29.16
CA ARG A 575 4.63 -16.18 -30.63
C ARG A 575 4.43 -14.79 -31.22
N ARG A 576 5.55 -14.08 -31.39
CA ARG A 576 5.62 -12.86 -32.21
C ARG A 576 5.21 -13.19 -33.65
N ARG A 577 4.18 -12.49 -34.16
CA ARG A 577 3.88 -12.43 -35.60
C ARG A 577 5.00 -11.65 -36.30
N PRO A 578 5.52 -12.12 -37.46
CA PRO A 578 6.49 -11.35 -38.22
C PRO A 578 5.80 -10.15 -38.88
N VAL A 579 6.23 -8.94 -38.51
CA VAL A 579 5.91 -7.72 -39.24
C VAL A 579 6.71 -7.75 -40.56
N ARG A 580 6.00 -7.90 -41.69
CA ARG A 580 6.57 -7.56 -43.01
C ARG A 580 6.55 -6.05 -43.15
N ARG A 581 7.71 -5.43 -43.34
CA ARG A 581 7.83 -4.07 -43.86
C ARG A 581 7.93 -4.10 -45.39
N PRO A 582 7.45 -3.05 -46.09
CA PRO A 582 7.40 -2.97 -47.56
C PRO A 582 8.78 -2.99 -48.22
#